data_AF-A0A662UGR2-F1
#
_entry.id   AF-A0A662UGR2-F1
#
_cell.length_a   1.000
_cell.length_b   1.000
_cell.length_c   1.000
_cell.angle_alpha   90.00
_cell.angle_beta   90.00
_cell.angle_gamma   90.00
#
_symmetry.space_group_name_H-M   'P 1'
#
loop_
_entity.id
_entity.type
_entity.pdbx_description
1 polymer ?
#
loop_
_entity_poly.entity_id
_entity_poly.type
_entity_poly.pdbx_seq_one_letter_code
_entity_poly.pdbx_strand_id
1 'polypeptide(L)'
;MSGEYICDEPPCIHVVSDEERRIYAVFVEDWDGNILPVPSRELEKAIKKLSELIKRGFREASANDLSYLAKRYLEAEPVEE
;
A
#
# COMPACT_ATOMS: atom_id res chain seq x y z
N MET A 1 25.37 12.37 4.77
CA MET A 1 25.11 11.51 3.60
C MET A 1 23.60 11.50 3.42
N SER A 2 23.06 12.38 2.59
CA SER A 2 21.64 12.39 2.24
C SER A 2 21.44 11.41 1.09
N GLY A 3 21.26 10.13 1.42
CA GLY A 3 20.71 9.19 0.46
C GLY A 3 19.24 9.55 0.28
N GLU A 4 18.92 10.28 -0.78
CA GLU A 4 17.53 10.50 -1.17
C GLU A 4 16.93 9.12 -1.47
N TYR A 5 15.91 8.73 -0.70
CA TYR A 5 15.13 7.55 -0.99
C TYR A 5 14.33 7.83 -2.27
N ILE A 6 14.52 6.97 -3.28
CA ILE A 6 13.79 7.02 -4.55
C ILE A 6 12.89 5.79 -4.59
N CYS A 7 11.61 6.01 -4.89
CA CYS A 7 10.67 4.93 -5.15
C CYS A 7 10.98 4.34 -6.54
N ASP A 8 11.66 3.19 -6.59
CA ASP A 8 12.06 2.57 -7.86
C ASP A 8 10.89 1.87 -8.57
N GLU A 9 9.93 1.33 -7.80
CA GLU A 9 8.74 0.63 -8.32
C GLU A 9 7.49 1.04 -7.51
N PRO A 10 6.77 2.10 -7.92
CA PRO A 10 5.48 2.45 -7.33
C PRO A 10 4.49 1.26 -7.37
N PRO A 11 3.59 1.13 -6.37
CA PRO A 11 3.30 2.13 -5.36
C PRO A 11 4.23 1.97 -4.15
N CYS A 12 4.86 3.05 -3.70
CA CYS A 12 5.67 3.03 -2.49
C CYS A 12 4.88 3.51 -1.27
N ILE A 13 5.05 2.84 -0.13
CA ILE A 13 4.55 3.30 1.16
C ILE A 13 5.69 4.06 1.87
N HIS A 14 5.46 5.35 2.10
CA HIS A 14 6.41 6.22 2.79
C HIS A 14 5.95 6.49 4.22
N VAL A 15 6.85 6.35 5.19
CA VAL A 15 6.60 6.75 6.57
C VAL A 15 7.56 7.87 6.93
N VAL A 16 7.02 9.05 7.24
CA VAL A 16 7.80 10.24 7.59
C VAL A 16 7.52 10.58 9.04
N SER A 17 8.58 10.79 9.83
CA SER A 17 8.50 11.16 11.24
C SER A 17 9.21 12.48 11.51
N ASP A 18 8.64 13.29 12.38
CA ASP A 18 9.26 14.48 12.97
C ASP A 18 9.45 14.20 14.47
N GLU A 19 10.70 13.98 14.88
CA GLU A 19 11.04 13.62 16.26
C GLU A 19 10.81 14.77 17.25
N GLU A 20 11.08 16.01 16.84
CA GLU A 20 10.93 17.20 17.68
C GLU A 20 9.45 17.40 18.05
N ARG A 21 8.57 17.30 17.05
CA ARG A 21 7.13 17.43 17.22
C ARG A 21 6.45 16.15 17.69
N ARG A 22 7.17 15.01 17.70
CA ARG A 22 6.64 13.67 18.01
C ARG A 22 5.43 13.29 17.17
N ILE A 23 5.50 13.56 15.87
CA ILE A 23 4.44 13.22 14.91
C ILE A 23 4.98 12.33 13.80
N TYR A 24 4.10 11.59 13.16
CA TYR A 24 4.39 10.85 11.95
C TYR A 24 3.23 10.95 10.96
N ALA A 25 3.51 10.69 9.69
CA ALA A 25 2.53 10.57 8.63
C ALA A 25 2.92 9.42 7.69
N VAL A 26 1.91 8.80 7.07
CA VAL A 26 2.11 7.76 6.06
C VAL A 26 1.58 8.27 4.73
N PHE A 27 2.30 7.99 3.65
CA PHE A 27 1.92 8.36 2.30
C PHE A 27 2.04 7.15 1.36
N VAL A 28 1.25 7.16 0.29
CA VAL A 28 1.42 6.29 -0.87
C VAL A 28 1.82 7.15 -2.05
N GLU A 29 2.91 6.78 -2.72
CA GLU A 29 3.30 7.32 -4.01
C GLU A 29 2.81 6.39 -5.12
N ASP A 30 2.11 6.89 -6.11
CA ASP A 30 1.65 6.12 -7.28
C ASP A 30 2.61 6.23 -8.49
N TRP A 31 2.24 5.62 -9.61
CA TRP A 31 3.05 5.52 -10.83
C TRP A 31 3.16 6.85 -11.57
N ASP A 32 2.28 7.79 -11.26
CA ASP A 32 2.31 9.16 -11.77
C ASP A 32 3.11 10.09 -10.84
N GLY A 33 3.64 9.57 -9.73
CA GLY A 33 4.38 10.33 -8.72
C GLY A 33 3.49 11.12 -7.75
N ASN A 34 2.18 10.85 -7.71
CA ASN A 34 1.28 11.51 -6.76
C ASN A 34 1.51 10.98 -5.35
N ILE A 35 1.76 11.88 -4.39
CA ILE A 35 1.94 11.54 -2.97
C ILE A 35 0.63 11.77 -2.22
N LEU A 36 -0.04 10.69 -1.85
CA LEU A 36 -1.35 10.71 -1.20
C LEU A 36 -1.21 10.34 0.28
N PRO A 37 -1.71 11.17 1.22
CA PRO A 37 -1.66 10.83 2.64
C PRO A 37 -2.62 9.68 2.97
N VAL A 38 -2.13 8.71 3.73
CA VAL A 38 -2.92 7.59 4.23
C VAL A 38 -3.10 7.73 5.75
N PRO A 39 -4.34 7.90 6.24
CA PRO A 39 -4.61 7.93 7.67
C PRO A 39 -4.18 6.61 8.33
N SER A 40 -3.38 6.69 9.40
CA SER A 40 -2.89 5.50 10.12
C SER A 40 -4.01 4.57 10.58
N ARG A 41 -5.17 5.12 10.96
CA ARG A 41 -6.37 4.34 11.31
C ARG A 41 -6.84 3.37 10.22
N GLU A 42 -6.68 3.72 8.94
CA GLU A 42 -7.09 2.84 7.83
C GLU A 42 -6.06 1.73 7.64
N LEU A 43 -4.78 2.02 7.85
CA LEU A 43 -3.71 1.01 7.88
C LEU A 43 -3.91 0.01 9.02
N GLU A 44 -4.23 0.48 10.22
CA GLU A 44 -4.51 -0.39 11.37
C GLU A 44 -5.70 -1.33 11.10
N LYS A 45 -6.78 -0.81 10.49
CA LYS A 45 -7.92 -1.64 10.07
C LYS A 45 -7.50 -2.69 9.04
N ALA A 46 -6.68 -2.30 8.05
CA ALA A 46 -6.18 -3.21 7.02
C ALA A 46 -5.30 -4.31 7.64
N ILE A 47 -4.35 -3.96 8.50
CA ILE A 47 -3.46 -4.91 9.21
C ILE A 47 -4.27 -5.88 10.05
N LYS A 48 -5.28 -5.40 10.78
CA LYS A 48 -6.15 -6.27 11.57
C LYS A 48 -6.90 -7.28 10.70
N LYS A 49 -7.49 -6.82 9.59
CA LYS A 49 -8.21 -7.68 8.64
C LYS A 49 -7.27 -8.70 7.99
N LEU A 50 -6.08 -8.29 7.56
CA LEU A 50 -5.06 -9.18 7.02
C LEU A 50 -4.66 -10.25 8.05
N SER A 51 -4.40 -9.84 9.29
CA SER A 51 -4.05 -10.75 10.38
C SER A 51 -5.13 -11.80 10.63
N GLU A 52 -6.40 -11.41 10.60
CA GLU A 52 -7.53 -12.33 10.73
C GLU A 52 -7.63 -13.32 9.56
N LEU A 53 -7.38 -12.86 8.33
CA LEU A 53 -7.38 -13.71 7.14
C LEU A 53 -6.22 -14.71 7.16
N ILE A 54 -5.01 -14.27 7.50
CA ILE A 54 -3.83 -15.14 7.60
C ILE A 54 -4.06 -16.24 8.64
N LYS A 55 -4.63 -15.90 9.81
CA LYS A 55 -5.00 -16.90 10.84
C LYS A 55 -5.99 -17.94 10.34
N ARG A 56 -6.81 -17.61 9.33
CA ARG A 56 -7.77 -18.51 8.68
C ARG A 56 -7.17 -19.28 7.50
N GLY A 57 -5.87 -19.17 7.26
CA GLY A 57 -5.15 -19.87 6.18
C GLY A 57 -5.24 -19.19 4.82
N PHE A 58 -5.65 -17.93 4.75
CA PHE A 58 -5.58 -17.16 3.51
C PHE A 58 -4.12 -16.84 3.18
N ARG A 59 -3.77 -16.93 1.91
CA ARG A 59 -2.47 -16.48 1.37
C ARG A 59 -2.62 -15.14 0.66
N GLU A 60 -1.51 -14.47 0.45
CA GLU A 60 -1.44 -13.35 -0.48
C GLU A 60 -1.76 -13.81 -1.92
N ALA A 61 -2.36 -12.92 -2.69
CA ALA A 61 -2.71 -13.16 -4.09
C ALA A 61 -1.42 -13.29 -4.93
N SER A 62 -1.38 -14.26 -5.84
CA SER A 62 -0.34 -14.33 -6.86
C SER A 62 -0.61 -13.29 -7.96
N ALA A 63 0.36 -13.01 -8.83
CA ALA A 63 0.16 -12.11 -9.97
C ALA A 63 -1.09 -12.48 -10.81
N ASN A 64 -1.33 -13.78 -11.02
CA ASN A 64 -2.52 -14.26 -11.75
C ASN A 64 -3.83 -14.07 -10.97
N ASP A 65 -3.78 -14.08 -9.63
CA ASP A 65 -4.96 -13.85 -8.80
C ASP A 65 -5.34 -12.36 -8.79
N LEU A 66 -4.36 -11.46 -8.94
CA LEU A 66 -4.59 -10.01 -8.87
C LEU A 66 -5.61 -9.54 -9.90
N SER A 67 -5.43 -9.89 -11.18
CA SER A 67 -6.37 -9.50 -12.24
C SER A 67 -7.78 -10.06 -11.99
N TYR A 68 -7.89 -11.29 -11.48
CA TYR A 68 -9.18 -11.88 -11.11
C TYR A 68 -9.85 -11.12 -9.96
N LEU A 69 -9.10 -10.80 -8.90
CA LEU A 69 -9.61 -10.06 -7.74
C LEU A 69 -10.01 -8.63 -8.12
N ALA A 70 -9.18 -7.93 -8.90
CA ALA A 70 -9.42 -6.57 -9.36
C ALA A 70 -10.68 -6.50 -10.22
N LYS A 71 -10.80 -7.37 -11.23
CA LYS A 71 -12.00 -7.42 -12.08
C LYS A 71 -13.26 -7.77 -11.29
N ARG A 72 -13.18 -8.74 -10.38
CA ARG A 72 -14.35 -9.25 -9.66
C ARG A 72 -14.86 -8.32 -8.58
N TYR A 73 -13.97 -7.61 -7.88
CA TYR A 73 -14.33 -6.84 -6.69
C TYR A 73 -14.19 -5.33 -6.85
N LEU A 74 -13.40 -4.87 -7.82
CA LEU A 74 -13.18 -3.45 -8.09
C LEU A 74 -13.71 -3.03 -9.47
N GLU A 75 -14.26 -3.97 -10.25
CA GLU A 75 -14.69 -3.75 -11.64
C GLU A 75 -13.58 -3.16 -12.52
N ALA A 76 -12.32 -3.40 -12.13
CA ALA A 76 -11.16 -2.90 -12.85
C ALA A 76 -10.81 -3.84 -14.01
N GLU A 77 -10.58 -3.28 -15.19
CA GLU A 77 -10.04 -4.03 -16.33
C GLU A 77 -8.50 -3.98 -16.30
N PRO A 78 -7.82 -5.12 -16.55
CA PRO A 78 -6.37 -5.13 -16.68
C PRO A 78 -5.96 -4.28 -17.89
N VAL A 79 -4.97 -3.43 -17.71
CA VAL A 79 -4.33 -2.70 -18.82
C VAL A 79 -3.33 -3.68 -19.44
N GLU A 80 -3.46 -3.97 -20.73
CA GLU A 80 -2.43 -4.74 -21.45
C GLU A 80 -1.16 -3.86 -21.57
N GLU A 81 0.00 -4.44 -21.22
CA GLU A 81 1.32 -3.84 -21.48
C GLU A 81 1.68 -3.86 -22.97
#